data_AF-A0A3B0JQJ6-F1
#
_entry.id   AF-A0A3B0JQJ6-F1
#
_cell.length_a   1.000
_cell.length_b   1.000
_cell.length_c   1.000
_cell.angle_alpha   90.00
_cell.angle_beta   90.00
_cell.angle_gamma   90.00
#
_symmetry.space_group_name_H-M   'P 1'
#
loop_
_entity.id
_entity.type
_entity.pdbx_description
1 polymer ?
#
loop_
_entity_poly.entity_id
_entity_poly.type
_entity_poly.pdbx_seq_one_letter_code
_entity_poly.pdbx_strand_id
1 'polypeptide(L)'
;MVDIDEAVLRKYMNRIDPLVSDHIRQRQCALKVQVVQGNVADSSEELRDTDAVIALELIEHVYDDVLAKIPVNVFGFMQPKIAIFSTPNSDYNVIFTRFNPLLPNGFRHEDHKFEWTREQFKTWCMGIVQKYPNYMFALMGVGNPPQGYETVGHVSQIALFVRKDMLEIRLEHPLTSNVGKSTISLLTTNRYQLMHGVTYPFHVDTRSEEQRIWDDVQYELNCFKQYCKNQRGECDCAGTHKMPIEILLSRIHRTGATREILDDILKNKLIHVEDEFVLIEDSDEDSVNSSHSDPTEQNLNEVELPGEDEEFWDIN
;
A
#
# COMPACT_ATOMS: atom_id res chain seq x y z
N MET A 1 -8.49 -9.84 -5.24
CA MET A 1 -9.05 -9.44 -6.55
C MET A 1 -10.30 -10.26 -6.79
N VAL A 2 -11.36 -9.62 -7.26
CA VAL A 2 -12.67 -10.25 -7.56
C VAL A 2 -13.02 -9.91 -8.99
N ASP A 3 -13.45 -10.90 -9.78
CA ASP A 3 -13.98 -10.69 -11.14
C ASP A 3 -15.06 -11.74 -11.46
N ILE A 4 -15.96 -11.44 -12.39
CA ILE A 4 -16.94 -12.41 -12.91
C ILE A 4 -16.34 -13.28 -14.02
N ASP A 5 -15.33 -12.80 -14.73
CA ASP A 5 -14.73 -13.48 -15.88
C ASP A 5 -13.71 -14.54 -15.43
N GLU A 6 -14.16 -15.78 -15.40
CA GLU A 6 -13.33 -16.94 -15.05
C GLU A 6 -12.12 -17.10 -15.98
N ALA A 7 -12.26 -16.81 -17.27
CA ALA A 7 -11.19 -17.01 -18.25
C ALA A 7 -10.05 -16.01 -18.02
N VAL A 8 -10.38 -14.75 -17.76
CA VAL A 8 -9.40 -13.71 -17.38
C VAL A 8 -8.72 -14.08 -16.06
N LEU A 9 -9.50 -14.49 -15.04
CA LEU A 9 -8.93 -14.90 -13.76
C LEU A 9 -7.95 -16.06 -13.93
N ARG A 10 -8.32 -17.12 -14.64
CA ARG A 10 -7.44 -18.28 -14.91
C ARG A 10 -6.17 -17.89 -15.64
N LYS A 11 -6.26 -16.95 -16.58
CA LYS A 11 -5.10 -16.46 -17.35
C LYS A 11 -4.08 -15.72 -16.47
N TYR A 12 -4.54 -14.99 -15.45
CA TYR A 12 -3.68 -14.09 -14.67
C TYR A 12 -3.49 -14.47 -13.20
N MET A 13 -4.17 -15.50 -12.70
CA MET A 13 -4.17 -15.85 -11.27
C MET A 13 -2.77 -16.09 -10.71
N ASN A 14 -1.83 -16.65 -11.47
CA ASN A 14 -0.46 -16.88 -10.98
C ASN A 14 0.40 -15.61 -10.85
N ARG A 15 -0.10 -14.43 -11.29
CA ARG A 15 0.63 -13.16 -11.14
C ARG A 15 0.73 -12.68 -9.69
N ILE A 16 -0.05 -13.27 -8.79
CA ILE A 16 0.02 -12.96 -7.35
C ILE A 16 1.02 -13.87 -6.60
N ASP A 17 1.72 -14.77 -7.29
CA ASP A 17 2.72 -15.62 -6.68
C ASP A 17 3.94 -14.78 -6.23
N PRO A 18 4.60 -15.13 -5.11
CA PRO A 18 5.75 -14.39 -4.64
C PRO A 18 6.91 -14.59 -5.61
N LEU A 19 7.65 -13.52 -5.85
CA LEU A 19 8.89 -13.57 -6.62
C LEU A 19 10.04 -14.11 -5.77
N VAL A 20 11.13 -14.52 -6.40
CA VAL A 20 12.36 -14.92 -5.69
C VAL A 20 12.84 -13.82 -4.74
N SER A 21 12.67 -12.55 -5.13
CA SER A 21 13.00 -11.40 -4.28
C SER A 21 12.18 -11.34 -2.99
N ASP A 22 10.92 -11.79 -2.99
CA ASP A 22 10.07 -11.82 -1.79
C ASP A 22 10.58 -12.85 -0.77
N HIS A 23 11.20 -13.94 -1.24
CA HIS A 23 11.79 -14.96 -0.37
C HIS A 23 13.12 -14.53 0.25
N ILE A 24 13.93 -13.75 -0.49
CA ILE A 24 15.20 -13.20 0.00
C ILE A 24 14.95 -12.02 0.95
N ARG A 25 14.02 -11.13 0.58
CA ARG A 25 13.64 -9.95 1.37
C ARG A 25 12.23 -10.13 1.90
N GLN A 26 12.14 -10.92 2.96
CA GLN A 26 10.87 -11.28 3.57
C GLN A 26 10.17 -10.06 4.17
N ARG A 27 8.84 -10.09 4.13
CA ARG A 27 8.00 -9.06 4.74
C ARG A 27 8.12 -9.13 6.27
N GLN A 28 7.90 -8.01 6.96
CA GLN A 28 7.83 -7.99 8.43
C GLN A 28 6.48 -8.51 8.97
N CYS A 29 5.45 -8.53 8.12
CA CYS A 29 4.12 -8.98 8.49
C CYS A 29 3.53 -9.88 7.41
N ALA A 30 2.60 -10.74 7.84
CA ALA A 30 1.90 -11.65 6.96
C ALA A 30 1.10 -10.88 5.89
N LEU A 31 1.17 -11.35 4.65
CA LEU A 31 0.33 -10.86 3.55
C LEU A 31 -0.29 -12.07 2.85
N LYS A 32 -1.61 -12.10 2.79
CA LYS A 32 -2.37 -13.07 2.01
C LYS A 32 -3.01 -12.35 0.82
N VAL A 33 -2.78 -12.87 -0.38
CA VAL A 33 -3.37 -12.35 -1.62
C VAL A 33 -4.28 -13.43 -2.19
N GLN A 34 -5.48 -13.05 -2.61
CA GLN A 34 -6.49 -13.97 -3.14
C GLN A 34 -7.07 -13.45 -4.46
N VAL A 35 -7.22 -14.34 -5.42
CA VAL A 35 -7.95 -14.17 -6.67
C VAL A 35 -9.24 -14.97 -6.56
N VAL A 36 -10.38 -14.30 -6.71
CA VAL A 36 -11.70 -14.85 -6.41
C VAL A 36 -12.63 -14.58 -7.59
N GLN A 37 -13.41 -15.57 -7.98
CA GLN A 37 -14.49 -15.40 -8.95
C GLN A 37 -15.77 -15.00 -8.20
N GLY A 38 -16.40 -13.89 -8.57
CA GLY A 38 -17.59 -13.40 -7.89
C GLY A 38 -18.16 -12.14 -8.55
N ASN A 39 -19.45 -11.88 -8.31
CA ASN A 39 -20.13 -10.70 -8.82
C ASN A 39 -20.15 -9.59 -7.76
N VAL A 40 -19.68 -8.40 -8.12
CA VAL A 40 -19.67 -7.20 -7.27
C VAL A 40 -21.04 -6.85 -6.66
N ALA A 41 -22.13 -7.24 -7.31
CA ALA A 41 -23.49 -7.00 -6.83
C ALA A 41 -23.96 -8.02 -5.78
N ASP A 42 -23.25 -9.14 -5.62
CA ASP A 42 -23.63 -10.23 -4.72
C ASP A 42 -22.97 -10.04 -3.34
N SER A 43 -23.78 -10.10 -2.28
CA SER A 43 -23.27 -10.04 -0.91
C SER A 43 -22.74 -11.39 -0.45
N SER A 44 -21.55 -11.39 0.14
CA SER A 44 -20.91 -12.56 0.74
C SER A 44 -20.30 -12.19 2.08
N GLU A 45 -20.53 -12.99 3.11
CA GLU A 45 -19.96 -12.79 4.45
C GLU A 45 -18.43 -12.70 4.45
N GLU A 46 -17.77 -13.32 3.47
CA GLU A 46 -16.31 -13.25 3.29
C GLU A 46 -15.81 -11.85 2.91
N LEU A 47 -16.70 -10.96 2.46
CA LEU A 47 -16.40 -9.57 2.10
C LEU A 47 -16.63 -8.58 3.24
N ARG A 48 -17.19 -9.02 4.38
CA ARG A 48 -17.31 -8.16 5.56
C ARG A 48 -15.94 -7.80 6.12
N ASP A 49 -15.92 -6.76 6.95
CA ASP A 49 -14.71 -6.24 7.59
C ASP A 49 -13.61 -5.83 6.59
N THR A 50 -13.98 -5.61 5.33
CA THR A 50 -13.09 -5.07 4.30
C THR A 50 -12.81 -3.60 4.62
N ASP A 51 -11.54 -3.26 4.81
CA ASP A 51 -11.16 -1.85 5.06
C ASP A 51 -11.37 -0.97 3.82
N ALA A 52 -11.04 -1.47 2.63
CA ALA A 52 -11.12 -0.70 1.39
C ALA A 52 -11.68 -1.51 0.23
N VAL A 53 -12.61 -0.90 -0.52
CA VAL A 53 -13.12 -1.41 -1.80
C VAL A 53 -12.62 -0.51 -2.93
N ILE A 54 -12.10 -1.10 -4.00
CA ILE A 54 -11.63 -0.37 -5.16
C ILE A 54 -12.27 -1.00 -6.41
N ALA A 55 -13.10 -0.23 -7.10
CA ALA A 55 -13.77 -0.60 -8.34
C ALA A 55 -13.34 0.40 -9.44
N LEU A 56 -12.27 0.04 -10.17
CA LEU A 56 -11.73 0.88 -11.24
C LEU A 56 -12.33 0.45 -12.57
N GLU A 57 -12.88 1.42 -13.31
CA GLU A 57 -13.46 1.25 -14.64
C GLU A 57 -14.35 -0.01 -14.72
N LEU A 58 -15.34 -0.07 -13.83
CA LEU A 58 -16.18 -1.25 -13.62
C LEU A 58 -17.67 -0.96 -13.80
N ILE A 59 -18.14 0.17 -13.27
CA ILE A 59 -19.58 0.43 -13.19
C ILE A 59 -20.21 0.63 -14.58
N GLU A 60 -19.45 1.13 -15.54
CA GLU A 60 -19.84 1.28 -16.94
C GLU A 60 -20.02 -0.04 -17.69
N HIS A 61 -19.50 -1.16 -17.15
CA HIS A 61 -19.63 -2.49 -17.77
C HIS A 61 -20.87 -3.26 -17.31
N VAL A 62 -21.65 -2.71 -16.37
CA VAL A 62 -22.83 -3.38 -15.81
C VAL A 62 -24.14 -2.72 -16.27
N TYR A 63 -25.19 -3.53 -16.41
CA TYR A 63 -26.54 -3.05 -16.68
C TYR A 63 -27.16 -2.41 -15.42
N ASP A 64 -28.19 -1.58 -15.61
CA ASP A 64 -28.84 -0.79 -14.55
C ASP A 64 -29.30 -1.63 -13.34
N ASP A 65 -29.77 -2.86 -13.56
CA ASP A 65 -30.24 -3.75 -12.52
C ASP A 65 -29.11 -4.27 -11.60
N VAL A 66 -27.92 -4.47 -12.16
CA VAL A 66 -26.69 -4.81 -11.43
C VAL A 66 -26.11 -3.55 -10.78
N LEU A 67 -26.04 -2.44 -11.51
CA LEU A 67 -25.56 -1.15 -11.02
C LEU A 67 -26.31 -0.70 -9.76
N ALA A 68 -27.63 -0.87 -9.73
CA ALA A 68 -28.46 -0.53 -8.57
C ALA A 68 -28.14 -1.37 -7.31
N LYS A 69 -27.59 -2.57 -7.48
CA LYS A 69 -27.22 -3.49 -6.38
C LYS A 69 -25.82 -3.22 -5.84
N ILE A 70 -24.91 -2.67 -6.65
CA ILE A 70 -23.52 -2.38 -6.22
C ILE A 70 -23.49 -1.52 -4.94
N PRO A 71 -24.21 -0.38 -4.84
CA PRO A 71 -24.20 0.38 -3.60
C PRO A 71 -24.83 -0.34 -2.41
N VAL A 72 -25.80 -1.23 -2.65
CA VAL A 72 -26.41 -2.07 -1.61
C VAL A 72 -25.38 -3.03 -1.03
N ASN A 73 -24.59 -3.69 -1.89
CA ASN A 73 -23.54 -4.57 -1.43
C ASN A 73 -22.41 -3.79 -0.74
N VAL A 74 -21.85 -2.78 -1.40
CA VAL A 74 -20.66 -2.07 -0.91
C VAL A 74 -20.96 -1.24 0.33
N PHE A 75 -21.94 -0.35 0.29
CA PHE A 75 -22.21 0.59 1.38
C PHE A 75 -23.25 0.09 2.39
N GLY A 76 -24.12 -0.84 1.98
CA GLY A 76 -25.14 -1.43 2.86
C GLY A 76 -24.64 -2.68 3.60
N PHE A 77 -23.97 -3.59 2.89
CA PHE A 77 -23.56 -4.88 3.44
C PHE A 77 -22.09 -4.90 3.91
N MET A 78 -21.14 -4.58 3.02
CA MET A 78 -19.70 -4.64 3.32
C MET A 78 -19.26 -3.54 4.28
N GLN A 79 -19.84 -2.34 4.13
CA GLN A 79 -19.57 -1.14 4.93
C GLN A 79 -18.06 -0.82 5.09
N PRO A 80 -17.26 -0.75 4.00
CA PRO A 80 -15.82 -0.53 4.11
C PRO A 80 -15.49 0.87 4.66
N LYS A 81 -14.30 1.05 5.21
CA LYS A 81 -13.82 2.37 5.65
C LYS A 81 -13.64 3.32 4.46
N ILE A 82 -13.17 2.78 3.34
CA ILE A 82 -12.91 3.50 2.08
C ILE A 82 -13.56 2.74 0.92
N ALA A 83 -14.19 3.46 -0.01
CA ALA A 83 -14.59 2.90 -1.30
C ALA A 83 -14.19 3.85 -2.44
N ILE A 84 -13.52 3.33 -3.47
CA ILE A 84 -13.08 4.10 -4.63
C ILE A 84 -13.77 3.55 -5.87
N PHE A 85 -14.42 4.43 -6.62
CA PHE A 85 -15.02 4.11 -7.91
C PHE A 85 -14.41 5.00 -8.98
N SER A 86 -14.04 4.44 -10.12
CA SER A 86 -13.72 5.21 -11.33
C SER A 86 -14.60 4.79 -12.49
N THR A 87 -14.80 5.72 -13.41
CA THR A 87 -15.53 5.50 -14.66
C THR A 87 -15.10 6.56 -15.70
N PRO A 88 -15.28 6.31 -17.01
CA PRO A 88 -15.06 7.32 -18.03
C PRO A 88 -15.89 8.59 -17.82
N ASN A 89 -15.32 9.75 -18.15
CA ASN A 89 -16.04 11.03 -18.19
C ASN A 89 -16.48 11.37 -19.63
N SER A 90 -17.76 11.23 -19.95
CA SER A 90 -18.24 11.52 -21.31
C SER A 90 -18.16 12.99 -21.71
N ASP A 91 -18.04 13.95 -20.76
CA ASP A 91 -17.79 15.37 -21.10
C ASP A 91 -16.45 15.52 -21.84
N TYR A 92 -15.47 14.65 -21.53
CA TYR A 92 -14.16 14.64 -22.18
C TYR A 92 -14.24 14.14 -23.64
N ASN A 93 -15.32 13.46 -24.02
CA ASN A 93 -15.36 12.74 -25.28
C ASN A 93 -15.25 13.65 -26.51
N VAL A 94 -15.55 14.94 -26.37
CA VAL A 94 -15.37 15.95 -27.43
C VAL A 94 -13.92 16.12 -27.89
N ILE A 95 -12.94 15.68 -27.09
CA ILE A 95 -11.51 15.74 -27.43
C ILE A 95 -11.08 14.56 -28.31
N PHE A 96 -11.80 13.44 -28.28
CA PHE A 96 -11.48 12.28 -29.11
C PHE A 96 -11.70 12.63 -30.59
N THR A 97 -10.63 12.56 -31.39
CA THR A 97 -10.59 12.98 -32.79
C THR A 97 -10.55 11.77 -33.73
N ARG A 98 -10.40 12.01 -35.04
CA ARG A 98 -10.24 10.93 -36.05
C ARG A 98 -9.10 9.94 -35.78
N PHE A 99 -8.10 10.34 -34.98
CA PHE A 99 -6.96 9.48 -34.66
C PHE A 99 -7.21 8.60 -33.43
N ASN A 100 -8.20 8.96 -32.59
CA ASN A 100 -8.72 8.15 -31.50
C ASN A 100 -10.25 8.23 -31.54
N PRO A 101 -10.92 7.66 -32.56
CA PRO A 101 -12.34 7.87 -32.77
C PRO A 101 -13.17 7.15 -31.71
N LEU A 102 -14.27 7.79 -31.31
CA LEU A 102 -15.34 7.12 -30.57
C LEU A 102 -16.02 6.09 -31.49
N LEU A 103 -16.67 5.12 -30.85
CA LEU A 103 -17.58 4.20 -31.53
C LEU A 103 -18.81 4.95 -32.07
N PRO A 104 -19.57 4.36 -33.02
CA PRO A 104 -20.75 5.00 -33.59
C PRO A 104 -21.84 5.38 -32.57
N ASN A 105 -21.87 4.72 -31.41
CA ASN A 105 -22.77 5.03 -30.29
C ASN A 105 -22.24 6.16 -29.37
N GLY A 106 -21.05 6.71 -29.65
CA GLY A 106 -20.40 7.76 -28.87
C GLY A 106 -19.56 7.26 -27.69
N PHE A 107 -19.43 5.94 -27.50
CA PHE A 107 -18.63 5.36 -26.41
C PHE A 107 -17.17 5.12 -26.84
N ARG A 108 -16.30 5.03 -25.84
CA ARG A 108 -14.87 4.70 -25.96
C ARG A 108 -14.62 3.20 -26.12
N HIS A 109 -15.55 2.36 -25.67
CA HIS A 109 -15.40 0.91 -25.69
C HIS A 109 -16.73 0.21 -26.00
N GLU A 110 -16.67 -0.92 -26.69
CA GLU A 110 -17.85 -1.64 -27.18
C GLU A 110 -18.65 -2.31 -26.07
N ASP A 111 -17.96 -2.66 -24.98
CA ASP A 111 -18.57 -3.28 -23.81
C ASP A 111 -19.13 -2.28 -22.79
N HIS A 112 -18.99 -0.96 -23.01
CA HIS A 112 -19.65 0.00 -22.13
C HIS A 112 -21.16 -0.02 -22.32
N LYS A 113 -21.90 -0.04 -21.20
CA LYS A 113 -23.36 0.06 -21.13
C LYS A 113 -23.82 1.51 -21.02
N PHE A 114 -22.98 2.36 -20.45
CA PHE A 114 -23.15 3.82 -20.39
C PHE A 114 -21.79 4.52 -20.28
N GLU A 115 -21.75 5.82 -20.56
CA GLU A 115 -20.64 6.70 -20.18
C GLU A 115 -21.19 7.99 -19.59
N TRP A 116 -20.95 8.20 -18.30
CA TRP A 116 -21.56 9.33 -17.58
C TRP A 116 -20.79 10.62 -17.74
N THR A 117 -21.54 11.72 -17.82
CA THR A 117 -21.00 13.07 -17.63
C THR A 117 -20.58 13.25 -16.17
N ARG A 118 -19.85 14.33 -15.88
CA ARG A 118 -19.51 14.65 -14.48
C ARG A 118 -20.73 14.87 -13.60
N GLU A 119 -21.78 15.46 -14.16
CA GLU A 119 -23.02 15.72 -13.42
C GLU A 119 -23.79 14.43 -13.13
N GLN A 120 -23.84 13.49 -14.08
CA GLN A 120 -24.46 12.18 -13.87
C GLN A 120 -23.72 11.38 -12.81
N PHE A 121 -22.38 11.33 -12.89
CA PHE A 121 -21.56 10.62 -11.89
C PHE A 121 -21.68 11.24 -10.49
N LYS A 122 -21.66 12.58 -10.41
CA LYS A 122 -21.91 13.31 -9.15
C LYS A 122 -23.29 13.00 -8.59
N THR A 123 -24.32 12.98 -9.42
CA THR A 123 -25.70 12.67 -9.01
C THR A 123 -25.79 11.25 -8.43
N TRP A 124 -25.14 10.28 -9.07
CA TRP A 124 -25.06 8.91 -8.55
C TRP A 124 -24.35 8.88 -7.18
N CYS A 125 -23.22 9.56 -7.02
CA CYS A 125 -22.51 9.65 -5.74
C CYS A 125 -23.36 10.31 -4.64
N MET A 126 -24.08 11.38 -4.98
CA MET A 126 -25.01 12.04 -4.05
C MET A 126 -26.13 11.10 -3.62
N GLY A 127 -26.71 10.33 -4.54
CA GLY A 127 -27.73 9.33 -4.22
C GLY A 127 -27.22 8.24 -3.26
N ILE A 128 -25.94 7.84 -3.40
CA ILE A 128 -25.30 6.90 -2.48
C ILE A 128 -25.23 7.47 -1.06
N VAL A 129 -24.65 8.66 -0.88
CA VAL A 129 -24.50 9.22 0.48
C VAL A 129 -25.83 9.65 1.10
N GLN A 130 -26.85 9.97 0.29
CA GLN A 130 -28.20 10.17 0.78
C GLN A 130 -28.81 8.88 1.34
N LYS A 131 -28.56 7.73 0.68
CA LYS A 131 -29.05 6.42 1.13
C LYS A 131 -28.21 5.82 2.26
N TYR A 132 -26.91 6.11 2.28
CA TYR A 132 -25.94 5.61 3.24
C TYR A 132 -25.24 6.79 3.94
N PRO A 133 -25.92 7.45 4.89
CA PRO A 133 -25.47 8.74 5.45
C PRO A 133 -24.22 8.62 6.33
N ASN A 134 -23.73 7.41 6.59
CA ASN A 134 -22.45 7.17 7.26
C ASN A 134 -21.23 7.49 6.37
N TYR A 135 -21.43 7.80 5.09
CA TYR A 135 -20.37 8.10 4.14
C TYR A 135 -20.37 9.56 3.70
N MET A 136 -19.18 10.04 3.35
CA MET A 136 -18.96 11.26 2.59
C MET A 136 -18.20 10.90 1.33
N PHE A 137 -18.24 11.78 0.32
CA PHE A 137 -17.48 11.55 -0.91
C PHE A 137 -16.76 12.82 -1.38
N ALA A 138 -15.68 12.62 -2.13
CA ALA A 138 -14.99 13.63 -2.90
C ALA A 138 -14.83 13.14 -4.35
N LEU A 139 -14.91 14.07 -5.30
CA LEU A 139 -14.67 13.80 -6.72
C LEU A 139 -13.28 14.27 -7.11
N MET A 140 -12.57 13.43 -7.86
CA MET A 140 -11.27 13.70 -8.46
C MET A 140 -11.22 13.04 -9.85
N GLY A 141 -10.06 13.02 -10.49
CA GLY A 141 -9.91 12.34 -11.78
C GLY A 141 -8.46 12.23 -12.21
N VAL A 142 -8.25 11.53 -13.31
CA VAL A 142 -6.92 11.31 -13.92
C VAL A 142 -6.96 11.63 -15.42
N GLY A 143 -5.84 12.12 -15.93
CA GLY A 143 -5.71 12.61 -17.31
C GLY A 143 -6.26 14.03 -17.44
N ASN A 144 -5.38 15.03 -17.35
CA ASN A 144 -5.76 16.43 -17.50
C ASN A 144 -6.19 16.73 -18.95
N PRO A 145 -7.15 17.63 -19.15
CA PRO A 145 -7.49 18.09 -20.49
C PRO A 145 -6.32 18.88 -21.10
N PRO A 146 -6.19 18.88 -22.44
CA PRO A 146 -5.26 19.76 -23.13
C PRO A 146 -5.67 21.22 -22.92
N GLN A 147 -4.73 22.13 -23.17
CA GLN A 147 -4.97 23.56 -23.06
C GLN A 147 -6.16 24.00 -23.93
N GLY A 148 -7.04 24.83 -23.36
CA GLY A 148 -8.24 25.34 -24.01
C GLY A 148 -9.48 24.45 -23.87
N TYR A 149 -9.37 23.29 -23.22
CA TYR A 149 -10.48 22.37 -22.94
C TYR A 149 -10.68 22.14 -21.43
N GLU A 150 -10.18 23.04 -20.57
CA GLU A 150 -10.16 22.87 -19.11
C GLU A 150 -11.57 22.61 -18.53
N THR A 151 -12.61 23.12 -19.20
CA THR A 151 -14.00 22.97 -18.77
C THR A 151 -14.50 21.52 -18.83
N VAL A 152 -13.91 20.61 -19.61
CA VAL A 152 -14.40 19.23 -19.75
C VAL A 152 -14.01 18.33 -18.57
N GLY A 153 -13.00 18.74 -17.77
CA GLY A 153 -12.47 17.96 -16.66
C GLY A 153 -11.52 16.84 -17.11
N HIS A 154 -11.35 15.83 -16.25
CA HIS A 154 -10.40 14.74 -16.47
C HIS A 154 -10.93 13.67 -17.45
N VAL A 155 -10.03 12.89 -18.04
CA VAL A 155 -10.38 11.77 -18.94
C VAL A 155 -11.22 10.71 -18.22
N SER A 156 -10.76 10.30 -17.03
CA SER A 156 -11.50 9.42 -16.12
C SER A 156 -11.80 10.18 -14.83
N GLN A 157 -13.01 10.00 -14.34
CA GLN A 157 -13.50 10.59 -13.10
C GLN A 157 -13.51 9.55 -12.00
N ILE A 158 -13.21 9.98 -10.78
CA ILE A 158 -13.02 9.11 -9.62
C ILE A 158 -13.83 9.67 -8.45
N ALA A 159 -14.57 8.81 -7.78
CA ALA A 159 -15.22 9.11 -6.51
C ALA A 159 -14.51 8.36 -5.38
N LEU A 160 -14.02 9.11 -4.41
CA LEU A 160 -13.50 8.59 -3.14
C LEU A 160 -14.58 8.74 -2.09
N PHE A 161 -15.10 7.62 -1.60
CA PHE A 161 -16.00 7.57 -0.45
C PHE A 161 -15.21 7.22 0.81
N VAL A 162 -15.47 7.96 1.88
CA VAL A 162 -14.87 7.74 3.19
C VAL A 162 -15.97 7.61 4.23
N ARG A 163 -15.88 6.60 5.08
CA ARG A 163 -16.79 6.40 6.20
C ARG A 163 -16.51 7.45 7.28
N LYS A 164 -17.54 8.08 7.83
CA LYS A 164 -17.43 9.24 8.73
C LYS A 164 -16.54 9.01 9.96
N ASP A 165 -16.49 7.79 10.49
CA ASP A 165 -15.64 7.43 11.64
C ASP A 165 -14.14 7.52 11.35
N MET A 166 -13.71 7.33 10.10
CA MET A 166 -12.32 7.58 9.66
C MET A 166 -11.92 9.05 9.72
N LEU A 167 -12.91 9.94 9.78
CA LEU A 167 -12.73 11.39 9.85
C LEU A 167 -13.06 11.92 11.25
N GLU A 168 -13.13 11.04 12.25
CA GLU A 168 -13.54 11.38 13.63
C GLU A 168 -14.96 11.97 13.71
N ILE A 169 -15.78 11.74 12.68
CA ILE A 169 -17.19 12.17 12.64
C ILE A 169 -18.06 11.00 13.12
N ARG A 170 -18.99 11.30 14.03
CA ARG A 170 -19.93 10.31 14.55
C ARG A 170 -20.80 9.72 13.42
N LEU A 171 -20.95 8.39 13.41
CA LEU A 171 -21.86 7.69 12.52
C LEU A 171 -23.32 8.04 12.85
N GLU A 172 -24.14 8.21 11.82
CA GLU A 172 -25.59 8.47 11.97
C GLU A 172 -26.33 7.20 12.40
N HIS A 173 -25.88 6.05 11.89
CA HIS A 173 -26.40 4.74 12.26
C HIS A 173 -25.27 3.81 12.67
N PRO A 174 -25.47 2.91 13.64
CA PRO A 174 -24.49 1.86 13.93
C PRO A 174 -24.17 1.04 12.67
N LEU A 175 -22.93 0.59 12.56
CA LEU A 175 -22.56 -0.39 11.55
C LEU A 175 -23.37 -1.66 11.77
N THR A 176 -23.72 -2.36 10.69
CA THR A 176 -24.38 -3.66 10.76
C THR A 176 -23.33 -4.68 11.19
N SER A 177 -23.08 -4.75 12.51
CA SER A 177 -22.29 -5.82 13.10
C SER A 177 -22.97 -7.16 12.83
N ASN A 178 -22.19 -8.24 12.71
CA ASN A 178 -22.67 -9.61 12.63
C ASN A 178 -23.60 -9.95 13.81
N VAL A 179 -24.90 -9.64 13.69
CA VAL A 179 -25.94 -10.24 14.52
C VAL A 179 -26.03 -11.69 14.03
N GLY A 180 -25.50 -12.59 14.86
CA GLY A 180 -25.03 -13.92 14.50
C GLY A 180 -25.84 -14.70 13.46
N LYS A 181 -25.13 -15.33 12.52
CA LYS A 181 -25.46 -16.51 11.67
C LYS A 181 -26.94 -16.96 11.58
N SER A 182 -27.90 -16.06 11.47
CA SER A 182 -29.31 -16.41 11.56
C SER A 182 -30.11 -15.68 10.49
N THR A 183 -30.54 -16.49 9.52
CA THR A 183 -31.70 -16.26 8.63
C THR A 183 -31.50 -15.48 7.33
N ILE A 184 -30.28 -15.18 6.87
CA ILE A 184 -30.02 -14.77 5.45
C ILE A 184 -29.01 -15.71 4.80
N SER A 185 -29.19 -17.02 4.99
CA SER A 185 -28.32 -18.06 4.43
C SER A 185 -29.02 -18.96 3.39
N LEU A 186 -30.23 -18.63 2.95
CA LEU A 186 -31.05 -19.55 2.15
C LEU A 186 -31.42 -19.05 0.75
N LEU A 187 -30.96 -17.88 0.29
CA LEU A 187 -31.40 -17.32 -1.01
C LEU A 187 -30.30 -16.84 -1.97
N THR A 188 -29.01 -16.95 -1.64
CA THR A 188 -27.94 -16.60 -2.59
C THR A 188 -26.97 -17.77 -2.77
N THR A 189 -27.19 -18.53 -3.84
CA THR A 189 -26.41 -19.70 -4.26
C THR A 189 -25.09 -19.32 -4.95
N ASN A 190 -24.84 -18.04 -5.21
CA ASN A 190 -23.63 -17.57 -5.88
C ASN A 190 -22.57 -17.18 -4.86
N ARG A 191 -21.75 -18.16 -4.47
CA ARG A 191 -20.61 -17.92 -3.58
C ARG A 191 -19.45 -17.36 -4.36
N TYR A 192 -18.76 -16.42 -3.73
CA TYR A 192 -17.41 -16.02 -4.12
C TYR A 192 -16.53 -17.27 -4.10
N GLN A 193 -15.95 -17.65 -5.24
CA GLN A 193 -15.16 -18.85 -5.39
C GLN A 193 -13.68 -18.50 -5.40
N LEU A 194 -12.94 -18.94 -4.39
CA LEU A 194 -11.48 -18.79 -4.36
C LEU A 194 -10.87 -19.56 -5.54
N MET A 195 -10.20 -18.84 -6.43
CA MET A 195 -9.53 -19.42 -7.60
C MET A 195 -8.05 -19.67 -7.33
N HIS A 196 -7.38 -18.70 -6.72
CA HIS A 196 -5.99 -18.81 -6.32
C HIS A 196 -5.73 -18.01 -5.06
N GLY A 197 -4.86 -18.50 -4.19
CA GLY A 197 -4.57 -17.88 -2.91
C GLY A 197 -3.15 -18.15 -2.49
N VAL A 198 -2.42 -17.08 -2.18
CA VAL A 198 -1.00 -17.12 -1.84
C VAL A 198 -0.80 -16.42 -0.51
N THR A 199 0.05 -16.99 0.33
CA THR A 199 0.60 -16.31 1.51
C THR A 199 2.04 -15.97 1.23
N TYR A 200 2.39 -14.69 1.25
CA TYR A 200 3.74 -14.22 1.00
C TYR A 200 4.67 -14.65 2.14
N PRO A 201 5.95 -14.95 1.85
CA PRO A 201 6.94 -15.20 2.87
C PRO A 201 7.12 -13.95 3.75
N PHE A 202 7.14 -14.17 5.06
CA PHE A 202 7.37 -13.11 6.04
C PHE A 202 8.27 -13.63 7.14
N HIS A 203 9.12 -12.74 7.65
CA HIS A 203 9.99 -13.01 8.76
C HIS A 203 9.19 -12.86 10.05
N VAL A 204 9.23 -13.90 10.88
CA VAL A 204 8.74 -13.83 12.25
C VAL A 204 9.96 -13.60 13.14
N ASP A 205 10.06 -12.39 13.69
CA ASP A 205 11.06 -12.10 14.71
C ASP A 205 10.70 -12.88 15.97
N THR A 206 11.52 -13.88 16.30
CA THR A 206 11.31 -14.75 17.47
C THR A 206 12.00 -14.22 18.73
N ARG A 207 12.73 -13.10 18.63
CA ARG A 207 13.40 -12.47 19.77
C ARG A 207 12.36 -11.86 20.72
N SER A 208 12.69 -11.80 22.01
CA SER A 208 11.91 -11.03 22.97
C SER A 208 12.02 -9.53 22.66
N GLU A 209 11.08 -8.72 23.15
CA GLU A 209 11.18 -7.27 23.03
C GLU A 209 12.51 -6.73 23.60
N GLU A 210 12.92 -7.27 24.75
CA GLU A 210 14.21 -6.95 25.38
C GLU A 210 15.38 -7.25 24.45
N GLN A 211 15.42 -8.46 23.87
CA GLN A 211 16.52 -8.87 23.00
C GLN A 211 16.54 -8.07 21.69
N ARG A 212 15.37 -7.73 21.14
CA ARG A 212 15.27 -6.90 19.93
C ARG A 212 15.82 -5.49 20.18
N ILE A 213 15.43 -4.87 21.29
CA ILE A 213 15.94 -3.54 21.67
C ILE A 213 17.44 -3.63 21.94
N TRP A 214 17.90 -4.69 22.61
CA TRP A 214 19.31 -4.90 22.90
C TRP A 214 20.16 -5.06 21.64
N ASP A 215 19.72 -5.83 20.65
CA ASP A 215 20.46 -6.00 19.39
C ASP A 215 20.61 -4.66 18.65
N ASP A 216 19.57 -3.82 18.63
CA ASP A 216 19.62 -2.47 18.06
C ASP A 216 20.55 -1.54 18.86
N VAL A 217 20.54 -1.64 20.20
CA VAL A 217 21.49 -0.93 21.06
C VAL A 217 22.92 -1.33 20.74
N GLN A 218 23.20 -2.64 20.64
CA GLN A 218 24.54 -3.14 20.28
C GLN A 218 24.99 -2.63 18.91
N TYR A 219 24.10 -2.68 17.92
CA TYR A 219 24.36 -2.15 16.58
C TYR A 219 24.73 -0.66 16.63
N GLU A 220 23.95 0.15 17.32
CA GLU A 220 24.17 1.60 17.41
C GLU A 220 25.45 1.96 18.17
N LEU A 221 25.73 1.27 19.28
CA LEU A 221 26.99 1.43 20.01
C LEU A 221 28.19 1.09 19.12
N ASN A 222 28.10 0.00 18.32
CA ASN A 222 29.16 -0.39 17.40
C ASN A 222 29.34 0.61 16.25
N CYS A 223 28.24 1.10 15.65
CA CYS A 223 28.29 2.14 14.63
C CYS A 223 28.90 3.44 15.18
N PHE A 224 28.53 3.84 16.39
CA PHE A 224 29.10 5.02 17.05
C PHE A 224 30.59 4.84 17.35
N LYS A 225 31.00 3.66 17.83
CA LYS A 225 32.41 3.29 18.04
C LYS A 225 33.20 3.43 16.74
N GLN A 226 32.70 2.88 15.64
CA GLN A 226 33.37 2.95 14.33
C GLN A 226 33.45 4.39 13.79
N TYR A 227 32.40 5.18 13.95
CA TYR A 227 32.41 6.61 13.61
C TYR A 227 33.49 7.37 14.38
N CYS A 228 33.60 7.14 15.70
CA CYS A 228 34.63 7.78 16.53
C CYS A 228 36.05 7.37 16.13
N LYS A 229 36.26 6.10 15.76
CA LYS A 229 37.55 5.60 15.26
C LYS A 229 37.94 6.29 13.94
N ASN A 230 37.02 6.38 12.98
CA ASN A 230 37.28 6.99 11.68
C ASN A 230 37.63 8.50 11.78
N GLN A 231 37.16 9.20 12.82
CA GLN A 231 37.49 10.62 13.02
C GLN A 231 38.85 10.87 13.68
N ARG A 232 39.40 9.91 14.43
CA ARG A 232 40.65 10.11 15.20
C ARG A 232 41.92 9.76 14.42
N GLY A 233 41.84 9.05 13.30
CA GLY A 233 42.99 8.62 12.50
C GLY A 233 43.79 7.46 13.14
N GLU A 234 44.75 6.90 12.38
CA GLU A 234 45.55 5.68 12.72
C GLU A 234 46.52 5.80 13.91
N CYS A 235 46.41 6.84 14.75
CA CYS A 235 47.38 7.17 15.79
C CYS A 235 46.76 7.09 17.20
N ASP A 236 47.03 5.96 17.87
CA ASP A 236 47.01 5.68 19.32
C ASP A 236 45.95 6.32 20.24
N CYS A 237 45.03 5.49 20.74
CA CYS A 237 45.01 4.94 22.12
C CYS A 237 43.68 4.19 22.34
N ALA A 238 43.71 3.02 22.97
CA ALA A 238 42.51 2.31 23.41
C ALA A 238 41.71 3.25 24.33
N GLY A 239 40.59 3.76 23.82
CA GLY A 239 39.89 4.88 24.43
C GLY A 239 38.43 4.53 24.64
N THR A 240 37.93 4.72 25.85
CA THR A 240 36.49 4.62 26.13
C THR A 240 35.74 5.70 25.34
N HIS A 241 34.85 5.29 24.45
CA HIS A 241 33.97 6.20 23.70
C HIS A 241 32.73 6.51 24.55
N LYS A 242 32.26 7.76 24.51
CA LYS A 242 31.07 8.20 25.26
C LYS A 242 29.96 8.53 24.29
N MET A 243 28.91 7.71 24.25
CA MET A 243 27.71 7.95 23.44
C MET A 243 26.61 8.56 24.31
N PRO A 244 26.10 9.78 24.02
CA PRO A 244 24.97 10.33 24.75
C PRO A 244 23.73 9.42 24.64
N ILE A 245 23.06 9.16 25.76
CA ILE A 245 21.84 8.32 25.79
C ILE A 245 20.73 8.91 24.91
N GLU A 246 20.61 10.24 24.87
CA GLU A 246 19.63 10.92 24.02
C GLU A 246 19.84 10.58 22.53
N ILE A 247 21.09 10.53 22.08
CA ILE A 247 21.41 10.13 20.71
C ILE A 247 21.03 8.66 20.51
N LEU A 248 21.38 7.77 21.44
CA LEU A 248 21.03 6.35 21.35
C LEU A 248 19.52 6.14 21.25
N LEU A 249 18.74 6.76 22.13
CA LEU A 249 17.27 6.73 22.12
C LEU A 249 16.70 7.26 20.81
N SER A 250 17.23 8.37 20.28
CA SER A 250 16.79 8.92 19.00
C SER A 250 17.00 7.95 17.84
N ARG A 251 18.02 7.08 17.91
CA ARG A 251 18.32 6.12 16.84
C ARG A 251 17.51 4.83 16.98
N ILE A 252 17.25 4.37 18.20
CA ILE A 252 16.45 3.16 18.46
C ILE A 252 14.94 3.42 18.60
N HIS A 253 14.44 4.65 18.40
CA HIS A 253 13.03 5.02 18.61
C HIS A 253 12.02 4.11 17.88
N ARG A 254 12.41 3.54 16.73
CA ARG A 254 11.54 2.64 15.93
C ARG A 254 11.27 1.29 16.59
N THR A 255 12.05 0.93 17.61
CA THR A 255 11.83 -0.29 18.41
C THR A 255 10.74 -0.12 19.46
N GLY A 256 10.33 1.12 19.76
CA GLY A 256 9.46 1.42 20.90
C GLY A 256 10.18 1.46 22.25
N ALA A 257 11.52 1.43 22.27
CA ALA A 257 12.30 1.59 23.49
C ALA A 257 12.06 2.96 24.12
N THR A 258 11.65 2.97 25.39
CA THR A 258 11.61 4.17 26.23
C THR A 258 12.91 4.30 27.01
N ARG A 259 13.12 5.44 27.68
CA ARG A 259 14.29 5.65 28.53
C ARG A 259 14.35 4.61 29.64
N GLU A 260 13.22 4.30 30.27
CA GLU A 260 13.12 3.34 31.36
C GLU A 260 13.50 1.92 30.89
N ILE A 261 12.98 1.51 29.74
CA ILE A 261 13.29 0.20 29.16
C ILE A 261 14.78 0.10 28.80
N LEU A 262 15.35 1.17 28.22
CA LEU A 262 16.76 1.22 27.87
C LEU A 262 17.66 1.13 29.12
N ASP A 263 17.34 1.88 30.18
CA ASP A 263 18.12 1.88 31.42
C ASP A 263 18.12 0.49 32.08
N ASP A 264 16.96 -0.18 32.11
CA ASP A 264 16.84 -1.55 32.61
C ASP A 264 17.68 -2.54 31.77
N ILE A 265 17.66 -2.41 30.44
CA ILE A 265 18.46 -3.25 29.54
C ILE A 265 19.95 -3.02 29.76
N LEU A 266 20.42 -1.76 29.78
CA LEU A 266 21.82 -1.43 29.98
C LEU A 266 22.34 -1.96 31.32
N LYS A 267 21.52 -1.83 32.38
CA LYS A 267 21.83 -2.38 33.70
C LYS A 267 21.89 -3.90 33.71
N ASN A 268 20.91 -4.58 33.08
CA ASN A 268 20.86 -6.04 33.01
C ASN A 268 22.04 -6.62 32.20
N LYS A 269 22.48 -5.91 31.16
CA LYS A 269 23.61 -6.28 30.30
C LYS A 269 24.96 -5.78 30.81
N LEU A 270 24.99 -5.18 32.01
CA LEU A 270 26.19 -4.68 32.69
C LEU A 270 26.98 -3.64 31.87
N ILE A 271 26.28 -2.81 31.09
CA ILE A 271 26.88 -1.71 30.34
C ILE A 271 27.06 -0.50 31.26
N HIS A 272 28.27 0.07 31.25
CA HIS A 272 28.59 1.21 32.08
C HIS A 272 27.97 2.50 31.53
N VAL A 273 27.29 3.23 32.41
CA VAL A 273 26.67 4.52 32.13
C VAL A 273 27.21 5.56 33.12
N GLU A 274 27.66 6.71 32.62
CA GLU A 274 28.20 7.82 33.41
C GLU A 274 27.64 9.15 32.87
N ASP A 275 27.05 9.97 33.74
CA ASP A 275 26.59 11.34 33.43
C ASP A 275 25.80 11.50 32.11
N GLU A 276 24.82 10.62 31.85
CA GLU A 276 24.01 10.57 30.60
C GLU A 276 24.73 10.03 29.35
N PHE A 277 25.88 9.39 29.52
CA PHE A 277 26.62 8.72 28.45
C PHE A 277 26.75 7.22 28.69
N VAL A 278 26.54 6.45 27.62
CA VAL A 278 26.94 5.04 27.56
C VAL A 278 28.43 4.97 27.25
N LEU A 279 29.18 4.26 28.08
CA LEU A 279 30.61 4.04 27.92
C LEU A 279 30.84 2.80 27.03
N ILE A 280 31.60 2.97 25.95
CA ILE A 280 31.92 1.92 24.99
C ILE A 280 33.43 1.67 25.05
N GLU A 281 33.83 0.49 25.51
CA GLU A 281 35.24 0.11 25.60
C GLU A 281 35.74 -0.51 24.29
N ASP A 282 37.03 -0.30 23.99
CA ASP A 282 37.71 -1.00 22.92
C ASP A 282 38.14 -2.39 23.42
N SER A 283 37.40 -3.44 23.05
CA SER A 283 37.83 -4.83 23.24
C SER A 283 38.85 -5.25 22.18
N ASP A 284 39.93 -5.91 22.58
CA ASP A 284 41.03 -6.37 21.70
C ASP A 284 40.65 -7.48 20.70
N GLU A 285 39.42 -8.03 20.76
CA GLU A 285 38.98 -9.14 19.90
C GLU A 285 38.45 -8.72 18.52
N ASP A 286 38.28 -7.42 18.23
CA ASP A 286 37.67 -6.93 16.98
C ASP A 286 38.59 -7.03 15.73
N SER A 287 39.79 -7.60 15.85
CA SER A 287 40.77 -7.66 14.75
C SER A 287 40.50 -8.74 13.69
N VAL A 288 39.49 -9.60 13.88
CA VAL A 288 39.20 -10.69 12.94
C VAL A 288 37.70 -10.78 12.65
N ASN A 289 37.17 -9.81 11.88
CA ASN A 289 36.08 -9.98 10.89
C ASN A 289 35.45 -8.63 10.53
N SER A 290 36.08 -7.86 9.64
CA SER A 290 35.33 -6.86 8.86
C SER A 290 35.77 -6.89 7.39
N SER A 291 35.35 -7.92 6.68
CA SER A 291 35.20 -7.85 5.22
C SER A 291 33.74 -8.14 4.86
N HIS A 292 32.84 -7.30 5.38
CA HIS A 292 31.53 -7.11 4.77
C HIS A 292 31.49 -5.70 4.21
N SER A 293 31.86 -5.60 2.94
CA SER A 293 31.53 -4.47 2.08
C SER A 293 30.01 -4.28 2.05
N ASP A 294 29.58 -3.12 2.53
CA ASP A 294 28.26 -2.56 2.22
C ASP A 294 28.15 -2.37 0.69
N PRO A 295 27.12 -2.88 -0.01
CA PRO A 295 27.00 -2.71 -1.46
C PRO A 295 26.57 -1.30 -1.88
N THR A 296 26.41 -0.36 -0.95
CA THR A 296 25.78 0.93 -1.24
C THR A 296 26.66 2.15 -1.02
N GLU A 297 27.95 2.07 -1.33
CA GLU A 297 28.76 3.27 -1.59
C GLU A 297 30.01 2.91 -2.43
N GLN A 298 29.87 2.90 -3.76
CA GLN A 298 31.03 3.05 -4.64
C GLN A 298 30.89 4.33 -5.44
N ASN A 299 31.87 5.19 -5.22
CA ASN A 299 32.15 6.42 -5.93
C ASN A 299 31.94 6.25 -7.44
N LEU A 300 31.05 7.10 -7.97
CA LEU A 300 31.14 7.61 -9.32
C LEU A 300 32.50 8.30 -9.46
N ASN A 301 33.42 7.73 -10.22
CA ASN A 301 34.31 8.50 -11.10
C ASN A 301 34.99 7.59 -12.13
N GLU A 302 34.88 8.07 -13.38
CA GLU A 302 35.74 7.82 -14.54
C GLU A 302 35.79 6.38 -15.10
N VAL A 303 34.88 6.13 -16.04
CA VAL A 303 35.13 5.23 -17.17
C VAL A 303 34.93 6.03 -18.45
N GLU A 304 36.01 6.19 -19.21
CA GLU A 304 36.03 6.77 -20.56
C GLU A 304 35.10 5.99 -21.50
N LEU A 305 34.25 6.72 -22.23
CA LEU A 305 33.37 6.19 -23.26
C LEU A 305 34.15 6.00 -24.57
N PRO A 306 34.18 4.81 -25.18
CA PRO A 306 34.59 4.66 -26.57
C PRO A 306 33.38 4.73 -27.51
N GLY A 307 33.49 5.60 -28.52
CA GLY A 307 32.95 5.41 -29.87
C GLY A 307 31.44 5.59 -30.07
N GLU A 308 31.07 6.71 -30.70
CA GLU A 308 29.80 6.90 -31.38
C GLU A 308 29.63 5.88 -32.51
N ASP A 309 28.58 5.05 -32.45
CA ASP A 309 28.01 4.39 -33.62
C ASP A 309 26.52 4.79 -33.69
N GLU A 310 26.23 5.72 -34.60
CA GLU A 310 24.88 6.12 -35.02
C GLU A 310 24.25 4.99 -35.85
N GLU A 311 23.21 4.34 -35.33
CA GLU A 311 22.31 3.51 -36.16
C GLU A 311 20.93 4.17 -36.31
N PHE A 312 20.78 4.76 -37.50
CA PHE A 312 19.56 5.17 -38.17
C PHE A 312 18.50 4.06 -38.17
N TRP A 313 17.26 4.41 -37.79
CA TRP A 313 16.08 3.64 -38.19
C TRP A 313 15.11 4.55 -38.97
N ASP A 314 15.37 4.66 -40.28
CA ASP A 314 14.35 5.03 -41.26
C ASP A 314 13.39 3.85 -41.44
N ILE A 315 12.08 4.08 -41.29
CA ILE A 315 11.05 3.20 -41.86
C ILE A 315 9.95 4.07 -42.47
N ASN A 316 9.79 3.90 -43.79
CA ASN A 316 8.69 4.40 -44.63
C ASN A 316 7.32 3.88 -44.19
#